data_AF-A0A940BYF7-F1
#
_entry.id   AF-A0A940BYF7-F1
#
_cell.length_a   1.000
_cell.length_b   1.000
_cell.length_c   1.000
_cell.angle_alpha   90.00
_cell.angle_beta   90.00
_cell.angle_gamma   90.00
#
_symmetry.space_group_name_H-M   'P 1'
#
loop_
_entity.id
_entity.type
_entity.pdbx_description
1 polymer ?
#
loop_
_entity_poly.entity_id
_entity_poly.type
_entity_poly.pdbx_seq_one_letter_code
_entity_poly.pdbx_strand_id
1 'polypeptide(L)'
;MNKPIKNAVRFAAVLLIAALAVSLFAACGANKEKKPEELILGKWETVVDFSTRIKTQYASDLSDMNVDLSGLDLTEIKAPVTFEFNKDGTYTSKADEKTLGEALDSFVQNNRDMLIDLIRTTYAKNYNMDVADVTDEMCFSALIIPFDSWDSMLNGLRSFIAESYYADELTGSGSYELKDGKLTMDKFMNGIELGCEVGDETLTISLPDGAEGLEPGADSLFPIVLNKAK
;
A
#
# COMPACT_ATOMS: atom_id res chain seq x y z
N MET A 1 33.76 -59.39 -49.60
CA MET A 1 33.74 -57.94 -49.89
C MET A 1 32.45 -57.35 -49.32
N ASN A 2 32.50 -56.56 -48.25
CA ASN A 2 31.32 -55.93 -47.65
C ASN A 2 31.73 -54.57 -47.04
N LYS A 3 31.82 -53.51 -47.86
CA LYS A 3 32.02 -52.13 -47.37
C LYS A 3 31.43 -51.07 -48.32
N PRO A 4 30.08 -50.94 -48.41
CA PRO A 4 29.55 -49.60 -48.68
C PRO A 4 28.51 -49.10 -47.66
N ILE A 5 28.02 -49.96 -46.76
CA ILE A 5 26.85 -49.61 -45.90
C ILE A 5 27.25 -48.80 -44.66
N LYS A 6 28.51 -48.85 -44.20
CA LYS A 6 28.93 -48.13 -42.97
C LYS A 6 29.08 -46.62 -43.12
N ASN A 7 29.23 -46.10 -44.34
CA ASN A 7 29.43 -44.65 -44.55
C ASN A 7 28.11 -43.89 -44.78
N ALA A 8 27.08 -44.55 -45.33
CA ALA A 8 25.76 -43.94 -45.53
C ALA A 8 25.01 -43.68 -44.20
N VAL A 9 25.16 -44.58 -43.22
CA VAL A 9 24.52 -44.45 -41.89
C VAL A 9 25.15 -43.31 -41.08
N ARG A 10 26.46 -43.03 -41.26
CA ARG A 10 27.15 -41.93 -40.57
C ARG A 10 26.78 -40.56 -41.15
N PHE A 11 26.54 -40.45 -42.45
CA PHE A 11 26.09 -39.20 -43.07
C PHE A 11 24.61 -38.87 -42.73
N ALA A 12 23.75 -39.88 -42.65
CA ALA A 12 22.35 -39.68 -42.25
C ALA A 12 22.21 -39.25 -40.77
N ALA A 13 23.04 -39.80 -39.87
CA ALA A 13 23.02 -39.43 -38.45
C ALA A 13 23.50 -37.99 -38.18
N VAL A 14 24.48 -37.49 -38.95
CA VAL A 14 24.98 -36.10 -38.81
C VAL A 14 23.96 -35.09 -39.37
N LEU A 15 23.23 -35.42 -40.45
CA LEU A 15 22.16 -34.58 -40.99
C LEU A 15 20.93 -34.50 -40.06
N LEU A 16 20.60 -35.58 -39.34
CA LEU A 16 19.52 -35.58 -38.35
C LEU A 16 19.87 -34.76 -37.10
N ILE A 17 21.12 -34.79 -36.65
CA ILE A 17 21.59 -33.97 -35.50
C ILE A 17 21.68 -32.49 -35.90
N ALA A 18 22.09 -32.17 -37.14
CA ALA A 18 22.08 -30.81 -37.65
C ALA A 18 20.66 -30.25 -37.85
N ALA A 19 19.70 -31.07 -38.30
CA ALA A 19 18.31 -30.67 -38.41
C ALA A 19 17.65 -30.44 -37.03
N LEU A 20 17.97 -31.27 -36.03
CA LEU A 20 17.53 -31.11 -34.64
C LEU A 20 18.14 -29.86 -33.98
N ALA A 21 19.40 -29.54 -34.29
CA ALA A 21 20.06 -28.32 -33.80
C ALA A 21 19.47 -27.04 -34.41
N VAL A 22 19.05 -27.05 -35.68
CA VAL A 22 18.39 -25.90 -36.31
C VAL A 22 16.94 -25.74 -35.84
N SER A 23 16.24 -26.82 -35.49
CA SER A 23 14.90 -26.74 -34.87
C SER A 23 14.91 -26.25 -33.41
N LEU A 24 16.06 -26.27 -32.73
CA LEU A 24 16.20 -25.67 -31.39
C LEU A 24 16.48 -24.16 -31.41
N PHE A 25 16.89 -23.60 -32.57
CA PHE A 25 17.04 -22.15 -32.74
C PHE A 25 15.89 -21.50 -33.53
N ALA A 26 15.02 -22.29 -34.16
CA ALA A 26 13.82 -21.80 -34.86
C ALA A 26 12.57 -21.66 -33.97
N ALA A 27 12.69 -21.92 -32.65
CA ALA A 27 11.69 -21.53 -31.64
C ALA A 27 12.02 -20.17 -30.98
N CYS A 28 13.01 -19.43 -31.50
CA CYS A 28 13.31 -18.06 -31.08
C CYS A 28 12.45 -17.05 -31.84
N GLY A 29 11.13 -17.12 -31.68
CA GLY A 29 10.21 -16.16 -32.29
C GLY A 29 8.76 -16.40 -31.87
N ALA A 30 8.26 -15.50 -31.00
CA ALA A 30 6.88 -15.39 -30.49
C ALA A 30 6.48 -16.40 -29.40
N ASN A 31 6.45 -16.11 -28.10
CA ASN A 31 6.55 -14.88 -27.32
C ASN A 31 7.71 -15.03 -26.34
N LYS A 32 8.67 -14.09 -26.30
CA LYS A 32 9.51 -14.00 -25.10
C LYS A 32 8.57 -13.57 -23.98
N GLU A 33 8.27 -14.46 -23.04
CA GLU A 33 7.77 -14.03 -21.74
C GLU A 33 8.72 -12.93 -21.27
N LYS A 34 8.19 -11.72 -21.13
CA LYS A 34 8.95 -10.60 -20.61
C LYS A 34 9.40 -11.00 -19.22
N LYS A 35 10.65 -10.70 -18.90
CA LYS A 35 11.14 -10.99 -17.55
C LYS A 35 10.42 -10.08 -16.54
N PRO A 36 10.23 -10.49 -15.28
CA PRO A 36 9.61 -9.64 -14.25
C PRO A 36 10.23 -8.25 -14.15
N GLU A 37 11.55 -8.13 -14.34
CA GLU A 37 12.30 -6.87 -14.33
C GLU A 37 11.95 -5.95 -15.52
N GLU A 38 11.48 -6.53 -16.63
CA GLU A 38 10.95 -5.77 -17.77
C GLU A 38 9.46 -5.43 -17.59
N LEU A 39 8.70 -6.31 -16.92
CA LEU A 39 7.26 -6.16 -16.70
C LEU A 39 6.95 -5.07 -15.67
N ILE A 40 7.78 -4.94 -14.61
CA ILE A 40 7.58 -3.98 -13.52
C ILE A 40 7.73 -2.53 -13.99
N LEU A 41 8.40 -2.29 -15.12
CA LEU A 41 8.66 -0.94 -15.61
C LEU A 41 7.38 -0.17 -15.96
N GLY A 42 7.43 1.13 -15.71
CA GLY A 42 6.37 2.08 -16.01
C GLY A 42 5.52 2.44 -14.80
N LYS A 43 4.39 3.06 -15.09
CA LYS A 43 3.49 3.64 -14.10
C LYS A 43 2.41 2.63 -13.68
N TRP A 44 2.14 2.60 -12.38
CA TRP A 44 1.19 1.74 -11.73
C TRP A 44 0.34 2.56 -10.76
N GLU A 45 -0.94 2.22 -10.65
CA GLU A 45 -1.92 3.01 -9.92
C GLU A 45 -2.79 2.11 -9.03
N THR A 46 -3.10 2.57 -7.83
CA THR A 46 -4.06 1.93 -6.93
C THR A 46 -4.85 2.99 -6.18
N VAL A 47 -5.86 2.55 -5.45
CA VAL A 47 -6.59 3.35 -4.48
C VAL A 47 -6.42 2.67 -3.13
N VAL A 48 -5.69 3.33 -2.23
CA VAL A 48 -5.49 2.83 -0.86
C VAL A 48 -6.67 3.27 0.00
N ASP A 49 -7.24 2.32 0.75
CA ASP A 49 -8.32 2.58 1.71
C ASP A 49 -7.76 2.69 3.13
N PHE A 50 -7.66 3.92 3.62
CA PHE A 50 -7.16 4.23 4.96
C PHE A 50 -8.21 4.04 6.06
N SER A 51 -9.47 3.82 5.69
CA SER A 51 -10.58 3.66 6.64
C SER A 51 -10.33 2.48 7.57
N THR A 52 -9.75 1.39 7.05
CA THR A 52 -9.38 0.21 7.85
C THR A 52 -8.26 0.53 8.85
N ARG A 53 -7.25 1.31 8.46
CA ARG A 53 -6.15 1.67 9.37
C ARG A 53 -6.64 2.61 10.47
N ILE A 54 -7.48 3.59 10.14
CA ILE A 54 -8.15 4.45 11.12
C ILE A 54 -9.01 3.60 12.07
N LYS A 55 -9.79 2.64 11.56
CA LYS A 55 -10.53 1.69 12.42
C LYS A 55 -9.58 0.96 13.35
N THR A 56 -8.56 0.29 12.85
CA THR A 56 -7.70 -0.55 13.69
C THR A 56 -6.89 0.25 14.69
N GLN A 57 -6.34 1.40 14.28
CA GLN A 57 -5.50 2.25 15.13
C GLN A 57 -6.30 2.86 16.27
N TYR A 58 -7.52 3.32 16.01
CA TYR A 58 -8.33 3.97 17.03
C TYR A 58 -9.32 3.00 17.69
N ALA A 59 -9.65 1.84 17.12
CA ALA A 59 -10.60 0.91 17.73
C ALA A 59 -10.13 0.40 19.09
N SER A 60 -8.84 0.13 19.30
CA SER A 60 -8.34 -0.27 20.62
C SER A 60 -8.57 0.85 21.63
N ASP A 61 -8.08 2.05 21.30
CA ASP A 61 -8.13 3.23 22.18
C ASP A 61 -9.57 3.63 22.50
N LEU A 62 -10.46 3.55 21.51
CA LEU A 62 -11.87 3.90 21.62
C LEU A 62 -12.72 2.80 22.26
N SER A 63 -12.37 1.52 22.07
CA SER A 63 -13.06 0.39 22.73
C SER A 63 -12.84 0.39 24.22
N ASP A 64 -11.63 0.74 24.67
CA ASP A 64 -11.32 0.93 26.09
C ASP A 64 -12.19 2.05 26.70
N MET A 65 -12.66 2.99 25.88
CA MET A 65 -13.46 4.15 26.28
C MET A 65 -14.97 3.89 26.29
N ASN A 66 -15.42 2.67 25.96
CA ASN A 66 -16.84 2.28 25.91
C ASN A 66 -17.70 3.20 25.02
N VAL A 67 -17.08 3.70 23.95
CA VAL A 67 -17.73 4.58 22.97
C VAL A 67 -18.37 3.69 21.91
N ASP A 68 -19.65 3.91 21.64
CA ASP A 68 -20.35 3.24 20.54
C ASP A 68 -19.93 3.86 19.20
N LEU A 69 -19.12 3.13 18.45
CA LEU A 69 -18.63 3.53 17.12
C LEU A 69 -19.49 2.99 15.98
N SER A 70 -20.61 2.32 16.26
CA SER A 70 -21.45 1.71 15.23
C SER A 70 -22.05 2.74 14.25
N GLY A 71 -22.07 4.02 14.64
CA GLY A 71 -22.48 5.14 13.80
C GLY A 71 -21.35 5.83 13.04
N LEU A 72 -20.07 5.52 13.27
CA LEU A 72 -18.98 6.20 12.58
C LEU A 72 -19.03 5.86 11.09
N ASP A 73 -19.34 6.88 10.31
CA ASP A 73 -19.26 6.81 8.86
C ASP A 73 -17.80 6.91 8.44
N LEU A 74 -17.18 5.76 8.35
CA LEU A 74 -15.83 5.57 7.83
C LEU A 74 -15.87 5.18 6.35
N THR A 75 -16.94 5.54 5.64
CA THR A 75 -16.98 5.26 4.21
C THR A 75 -15.98 6.16 3.48
N GLU A 76 -14.99 5.49 2.89
CA GLU A 76 -14.14 5.99 1.81
C GLU A 76 -13.09 7.06 2.16
N ILE A 77 -12.35 6.89 3.26
CA ILE A 77 -11.08 7.61 3.41
C ILE A 77 -10.05 6.94 2.50
N LYS A 78 -10.12 7.28 1.21
CA LYS A 78 -9.35 6.66 0.13
C LYS A 78 -8.47 7.69 -0.55
N ALA A 79 -7.28 7.28 -0.97
CA ALA A 79 -6.44 8.11 -1.85
C ALA A 79 -5.89 7.29 -3.02
N PRO A 80 -5.96 7.83 -4.26
CA PRO A 80 -5.16 7.35 -5.35
C PRO A 80 -3.67 7.39 -5.00
N VAL A 81 -2.95 6.32 -5.33
CA VAL A 81 -1.49 6.24 -5.19
C VAL A 81 -0.90 5.77 -6.51
N THR A 82 0.14 6.46 -6.95
CA THR A 82 0.91 6.11 -8.14
C THR A 82 2.28 5.60 -7.73
N PHE A 83 2.76 4.55 -8.40
CA PHE A 83 4.15 4.11 -8.40
C PHE A 83 4.69 4.17 -9.83
N GLU A 84 5.94 4.56 -9.99
CA GLU A 84 6.64 4.52 -11.28
C GLU A 84 8.01 3.87 -11.09
N PHE A 85 8.27 2.78 -11.84
CA PHE A 85 9.54 2.07 -11.82
C PHE A 85 10.31 2.33 -13.12
N ASN A 86 11.56 2.79 -12.98
CA ASN A 86 12.39 3.23 -14.08
C ASN A 86 13.47 2.21 -14.45
N LYS A 87 13.90 2.25 -15.72
CA LYS A 87 14.93 1.33 -16.26
C LYS A 87 16.31 1.47 -15.60
N ASP A 88 16.58 2.59 -14.96
CA ASP A 88 17.83 2.85 -14.25
C ASP A 88 17.85 2.28 -12.82
N GLY A 89 16.81 1.56 -12.42
CA GLY A 89 16.67 1.00 -11.08
C GLY A 89 16.15 2.01 -10.05
N THR A 90 15.60 3.14 -10.48
CA THR A 90 14.95 4.10 -9.59
C THR A 90 13.43 3.96 -9.58
N TYR A 91 12.79 4.40 -8.50
CA TYR A 91 11.34 4.46 -8.41
C TYR A 91 10.86 5.81 -7.87
N THR A 92 9.61 6.12 -8.16
CA THR A 92 8.84 7.14 -7.44
C THR A 92 7.51 6.57 -6.99
N SER A 93 6.97 7.11 -5.91
CA SER A 93 5.66 6.80 -5.35
C SER A 93 5.04 8.11 -4.88
N LYS A 94 3.73 8.27 -5.08
CA LYS A 94 3.01 9.48 -4.73
C LYS A 94 1.56 9.18 -4.39
N ALA A 95 1.14 9.56 -3.19
CA ALA A 95 -0.26 9.64 -2.82
C ALA A 95 -0.88 10.96 -3.30
N ASP A 96 -2.15 10.92 -3.68
CA ASP A 96 -2.93 12.13 -3.95
C ASP A 96 -3.40 12.75 -2.62
N GLU A 97 -2.52 13.57 -2.04
CA GLU A 97 -2.77 14.32 -0.81
C GLU A 97 -4.03 15.19 -0.86
N LYS A 98 -4.38 15.70 -2.05
CA LYS A 98 -5.55 16.55 -2.19
C LYS A 98 -6.82 15.71 -2.02
N THR A 99 -6.91 14.59 -2.75
CA THR A 99 -8.04 13.66 -2.62
C THR A 99 -8.15 13.11 -1.19
N LEU A 100 -7.02 12.76 -0.57
CA LEU A 100 -7.01 12.35 0.84
C LEU A 100 -7.51 13.46 1.77
N GLY A 101 -7.05 14.69 1.56
CA GLY A 101 -7.47 15.85 2.34
C GLY A 101 -8.98 16.11 2.24
N GLU A 102 -9.54 16.05 1.03
CA GLU A 102 -10.99 16.21 0.79
C GLU A 102 -11.80 15.07 1.45
N ALA A 103 -11.27 13.84 1.44
CA ALA A 103 -11.89 12.70 2.11
C ALA A 103 -11.88 12.86 3.64
N LEU A 104 -10.77 13.33 4.22
CA LEU A 104 -10.66 13.60 5.66
C LEU A 104 -11.57 14.76 6.10
N ASP A 105 -11.66 15.82 5.28
CA ASP A 105 -12.57 16.94 5.54
C ASP A 105 -14.02 16.44 5.55
N SER A 106 -14.39 15.61 4.57
CA SER A 106 -15.73 15.00 4.48
C SER A 106 -16.01 14.09 5.68
N PHE A 107 -15.04 13.26 6.09
CA PHE A 107 -15.15 12.42 7.28
C PHE A 107 -15.45 13.24 8.53
N VAL A 108 -14.69 14.31 8.78
CA VAL A 108 -14.89 15.15 9.97
C VAL A 108 -16.23 15.88 9.94
N GLN A 109 -16.66 16.37 8.77
CA GLN A 109 -17.95 17.05 8.65
C GLN A 109 -19.13 16.08 8.84
N ASN A 110 -19.08 14.91 8.21
CA ASN A 110 -20.16 13.92 8.29
C ASN A 110 -20.29 13.31 9.69
N ASN A 111 -19.17 13.20 10.42
CA ASN A 111 -19.12 12.62 11.76
C ASN A 111 -19.04 13.65 12.87
N ARG A 112 -19.25 14.94 12.56
CA ARG A 112 -19.02 16.06 13.49
C ARG A 112 -19.60 15.83 14.88
N ASP A 113 -20.92 15.60 14.96
CA ASP A 113 -21.62 15.48 16.24
C ASP A 113 -21.15 14.26 17.03
N MET A 114 -20.85 13.17 16.33
CA MET A 114 -20.32 11.95 16.93
C MET A 114 -18.90 12.13 17.47
N LEU A 115 -18.05 12.85 16.74
CA LEU A 115 -16.70 13.18 17.18
C LEU A 115 -16.74 14.10 18.40
N ILE A 116 -17.69 15.04 18.47
CA ILE A 116 -17.91 15.89 19.64
C ILE A 116 -18.35 15.06 20.85
N ASP A 117 -19.35 14.19 20.69
CA ASP A 117 -19.83 13.31 21.76
C ASP A 117 -18.74 12.35 22.24
N LEU A 118 -17.91 11.87 21.33
CA LEU A 118 -16.73 11.08 21.66
C LEU A 118 -15.76 11.89 22.54
N ILE A 119 -15.40 13.10 22.14
CA ILE A 119 -14.49 13.96 22.92
C ILE A 119 -15.06 14.24 24.31
N ARG A 120 -16.35 14.54 24.42
CA ARG A 120 -17.02 14.76 25.72
C ARG A 120 -17.00 13.50 26.59
N THR A 121 -17.33 12.34 26.01
CA THR A 121 -17.31 11.05 26.71
C THR A 121 -15.91 10.71 27.21
N THR A 122 -14.90 10.96 26.38
CA THR A 122 -13.48 10.79 26.71
C THR A 122 -13.10 11.65 27.91
N TYR A 123 -13.45 12.93 27.86
CA TYR A 123 -13.17 13.87 28.92
C TYR A 123 -13.85 13.43 30.23
N ALA A 124 -15.14 13.13 30.17
CA ALA A 124 -15.92 12.68 31.32
C ALA A 124 -15.27 11.46 32.01
N LYS A 125 -14.86 10.47 31.21
CA LYS A 125 -14.16 9.27 31.69
C LYS A 125 -12.82 9.61 32.35
N ASN A 126 -11.99 10.41 31.69
CA ASN A 126 -10.65 10.77 32.18
C ASN A 126 -10.68 11.56 33.49
N TYR A 127 -11.75 12.31 33.75
CA TYR A 127 -11.94 13.09 34.96
C TYR A 127 -12.97 12.50 35.94
N ASN A 128 -13.45 11.27 35.67
CA ASN A 128 -14.42 10.55 36.49
C ASN A 128 -15.66 11.39 36.85
N MET A 129 -16.27 11.98 35.82
CA MET A 129 -17.47 12.81 35.91
C MET A 129 -18.57 12.32 34.95
N ASP A 130 -19.79 12.82 35.10
CA ASP A 130 -20.87 12.54 34.16
C ASP A 130 -20.66 13.33 32.85
N VAL A 131 -21.01 12.73 31.71
CA VAL A 131 -20.94 13.39 30.39
C VAL A 131 -21.84 14.62 30.36
N ALA A 132 -22.97 14.59 31.06
CA ALA A 132 -23.89 15.73 31.15
C ALA A 132 -23.29 16.96 31.84
N ASP A 133 -22.22 16.78 32.63
CA ASP A 133 -21.54 17.86 33.36
C ASP A 133 -20.34 18.42 32.57
N VAL A 134 -20.00 17.86 31.41
CA VAL A 134 -18.88 18.32 30.57
C VAL A 134 -19.32 19.52 29.74
N THR A 135 -18.66 20.67 29.93
CA THR A 135 -18.85 21.85 29.09
C THR A 135 -17.87 21.88 27.93
N ASP A 136 -18.19 22.65 26.89
CA ASP A 136 -17.32 22.85 25.73
C ASP A 136 -15.98 23.47 26.15
N GLU A 137 -15.98 24.45 27.07
CA GLU A 137 -14.73 25.05 27.57
C GLU A 137 -13.82 24.02 28.27
N MET A 138 -14.40 23.02 28.94
CA MET A 138 -13.64 21.95 29.58
C MET A 138 -12.92 21.10 28.53
N CYS A 139 -13.61 20.73 27.45
CA CYS A 139 -13.00 20.02 26.32
C CYS A 139 -11.92 20.86 25.63
N PHE A 140 -12.18 22.15 25.39
CA PHE A 140 -11.26 23.03 24.68
C PHE A 140 -9.98 23.34 25.46
N SER A 141 -10.04 23.33 26.79
CA SER A 141 -8.90 23.60 27.68
C SER A 141 -8.13 22.35 28.12
N ALA A 142 -8.58 21.15 27.72
CA ALA A 142 -8.00 19.88 28.11
C ALA A 142 -6.60 19.63 27.55
N LEU A 143 -6.25 20.29 26.44
CA LEU A 143 -5.03 20.06 25.67
C LEU A 143 -4.02 21.19 25.88
N ILE A 144 -2.74 20.88 25.64
CA ILE A 144 -1.61 21.81 25.82
C ILE A 144 -1.79 23.09 24.99
N ILE A 145 -2.44 22.96 23.83
CA ILE A 145 -2.88 24.10 23.01
C ILE A 145 -4.40 24.19 23.16
N PRO A 146 -4.92 25.25 23.79
CA PRO A 146 -6.35 25.41 23.94
C PRO A 146 -6.99 25.73 22.59
N PHE A 147 -8.14 25.12 22.35
CA PHE A 147 -9.01 25.44 21.22
C PHE A 147 -10.00 26.53 21.61
N ASP A 148 -10.55 27.25 20.65
CA ASP A 148 -11.56 28.29 20.86
C ASP A 148 -12.96 27.85 20.41
N SER A 149 -13.04 26.71 19.72
CA SER A 149 -14.24 26.21 19.07
C SER A 149 -14.11 24.74 18.71
N TRP A 150 -15.25 24.08 18.51
CA TRP A 150 -15.30 22.73 17.94
C TRP A 150 -14.71 22.67 16.54
N ASP A 151 -14.85 23.71 15.72
CA ASP A 151 -14.23 23.76 14.38
C ASP A 151 -12.71 23.70 14.47
N SER A 152 -12.11 24.48 15.37
CA SER A 152 -10.67 24.48 15.58
C SER A 152 -10.18 23.14 16.12
N MET A 153 -10.90 22.54 17.07
CA MET A 153 -10.57 21.24 17.65
C MET A 153 -10.67 20.10 16.65
N LEU A 154 -11.76 20.05 15.87
CA LEU A 154 -11.98 19.04 14.84
C LEU A 154 -11.02 19.20 13.66
N ASN A 155 -10.63 20.43 13.31
CA ASN A 155 -9.56 20.65 12.35
C ASN A 155 -8.20 20.20 12.90
N GLY A 156 -7.95 20.35 14.21
CA GLY A 156 -6.79 19.77 14.88
C GLY A 156 -6.77 18.24 14.79
N LEU A 157 -7.91 17.58 15.03
CA LEU A 157 -8.06 16.13 14.85
C LEU A 157 -7.82 15.72 13.39
N ARG A 158 -8.38 16.46 12.43
CA ARG A 158 -8.17 16.25 11.00
C ARG A 158 -6.69 16.31 10.63
N SER A 159 -5.97 17.33 11.11
CA SER A 159 -4.53 17.47 10.90
C SER A 159 -3.74 16.36 11.57
N PHE A 160 -4.11 15.96 12.79
CA PHE A 160 -3.48 14.83 13.47
C PHE A 160 -3.63 13.51 12.68
N ILE A 161 -4.83 13.23 12.17
CA ILE A 161 -5.08 12.05 11.33
C ILE A 161 -4.24 12.15 10.03
N ALA A 162 -4.20 13.31 9.39
CA ALA A 162 -3.41 13.51 8.17
C ALA A 162 -1.89 13.36 8.39
N GLU A 163 -1.37 13.91 9.49
CA GLU A 163 0.05 13.85 9.89
C GLU A 163 0.45 12.46 10.39
N SER A 164 -0.51 11.66 10.86
CA SER A 164 -0.28 10.30 11.36
C SER A 164 0.04 9.25 10.27
N TYR A 165 0.91 9.61 9.31
CA TYR A 165 1.69 8.69 8.46
C TYR A 165 1.07 8.17 7.15
N TYR A 166 -0.11 8.62 6.72
CA TYR A 166 -0.78 7.95 5.59
C TYR A 166 -0.27 8.31 4.18
N ALA A 167 -0.03 9.59 3.90
CA ALA A 167 0.42 10.02 2.57
C ALA A 167 1.95 9.99 2.42
N ASP A 168 2.68 10.32 3.49
CA ASP A 168 4.14 10.39 3.48
C ASP A 168 4.79 9.00 3.37
N GLU A 169 4.23 7.96 3.99
CA GLU A 169 4.73 6.57 3.86
C GLU A 169 4.64 6.05 2.41
N LEU A 170 3.63 6.52 1.66
CA LEU A 170 3.36 6.11 0.28
C LEU A 170 3.90 7.12 -0.75
N THR A 171 4.60 8.16 -0.28
CA THR A 171 5.21 9.19 -1.12
C THR A 171 6.71 9.18 -0.94
N GLY A 172 7.44 8.90 -2.01
CA GLY A 172 8.88 8.77 -1.91
C GLY A 172 9.54 8.43 -3.24
N SER A 173 10.85 8.62 -3.28
CA SER A 173 11.66 8.27 -4.44
C SER A 173 13.02 7.75 -4.01
N GLY A 174 13.50 6.71 -4.69
CA GLY A 174 14.74 6.04 -4.34
C GLY A 174 15.13 4.98 -5.36
N SER A 175 15.90 4.00 -4.91
CA SER A 175 16.35 2.87 -5.73
C SER A 175 15.56 1.62 -5.39
N TYR A 176 15.35 0.76 -6.38
CA TYR A 176 14.70 -0.53 -6.21
C TYR A 176 15.50 -1.67 -6.83
N GLU A 177 15.33 -2.86 -6.29
CA GLU A 177 15.81 -4.12 -6.85
C GLU A 177 14.65 -5.12 -6.87
N LEU A 178 14.44 -5.77 -8.02
CA LEU A 178 13.50 -6.88 -8.17
C LEU A 178 14.29 -8.14 -8.52
N LYS A 179 14.25 -9.14 -7.66
CA LYS A 179 14.99 -10.39 -7.85
C LYS A 179 14.23 -11.56 -7.24
N ASP A 180 14.10 -12.66 -7.97
CA ASP A 180 13.49 -13.91 -7.47
C ASP A 180 12.09 -13.72 -6.83
N GLY A 181 11.27 -12.80 -7.38
CA GLY A 181 9.94 -12.48 -6.85
C GLY A 181 9.95 -11.61 -5.58
N LYS A 182 11.07 -10.98 -5.29
CA LYS A 182 11.28 -10.10 -4.14
C LYS A 182 11.62 -8.68 -4.58
N LEU A 183 10.95 -7.71 -3.98
CA LEU A 183 11.14 -6.28 -4.25
C LEU A 183 11.73 -5.61 -3.01
N THR A 184 12.87 -4.95 -3.19
CA THR A 184 13.46 -4.07 -2.18
C THR A 184 13.42 -2.65 -2.69
N MET A 185 12.96 -1.72 -1.87
CA MET A 185 12.86 -0.29 -2.20
C MET A 185 13.49 0.51 -1.06
N ASP A 186 14.66 1.09 -1.30
CA ASP A 186 15.58 1.60 -0.26
C ASP A 186 14.94 2.51 0.82
N LYS A 187 13.92 3.31 0.46
CA LYS A 187 13.22 4.20 1.39
C LYS A 187 11.83 3.74 1.78
N PHE A 188 11.19 2.89 0.98
CA PHE A 188 9.85 2.40 1.26
C PHE A 188 9.93 1.26 2.29
N MET A 189 9.16 1.34 3.37
CA MET A 189 9.21 0.38 4.48
C MET A 189 10.64 0.14 4.99
N ASN A 190 11.48 1.17 5.01
CA ASN A 190 12.90 1.08 5.40
C ASN A 190 13.72 0.02 4.63
N GLY A 191 13.37 -0.27 3.38
CA GLY A 191 14.15 -1.17 2.53
C GLY A 191 14.04 -2.65 2.90
N ILE A 192 12.94 -3.06 3.56
CA ILE A 192 12.67 -4.48 3.77
C ILE A 192 12.43 -5.21 2.44
N GLU A 193 12.73 -6.52 2.43
CA GLU A 193 12.46 -7.38 1.29
C GLU A 193 10.96 -7.75 1.26
N LEU A 194 10.24 -7.24 0.25
CA LEU A 194 8.81 -7.47 0.06
C LEU A 194 8.57 -8.60 -0.93
N GLY A 195 7.48 -9.34 -0.78
CA GLY A 195 6.98 -10.21 -1.85
C GLY A 195 6.47 -9.39 -3.02
N CYS A 196 6.78 -9.82 -4.25
CA CYS A 196 6.40 -9.11 -5.46
C CYS A 196 5.97 -10.07 -6.57
N GLU A 197 4.73 -9.94 -7.01
CA GLU A 197 4.17 -10.65 -8.15
C GLU A 197 3.88 -9.65 -9.27
N VAL A 198 4.59 -9.79 -10.40
CA VAL A 198 4.46 -8.89 -11.55
C VAL A 198 3.73 -9.61 -12.69
N GLY A 199 2.51 -9.16 -12.98
CA GLY A 199 1.74 -9.54 -14.16
C GLY A 199 1.79 -8.48 -15.27
N ASP A 200 1.10 -8.73 -16.38
CA ASP A 200 1.01 -7.78 -17.49
C ASP A 200 0.24 -6.50 -17.11
N GLU A 201 -0.83 -6.65 -16.32
CA GLU A 201 -1.74 -5.56 -15.95
C GLU A 201 -1.77 -5.26 -14.45
N THR A 202 -1.23 -6.17 -13.64
CA THR A 202 -1.27 -6.07 -12.17
C THR A 202 0.10 -6.29 -11.55
N LEU A 203 0.42 -5.51 -10.52
CA LEU A 203 1.60 -5.66 -9.67
C LEU A 203 1.12 -5.79 -8.23
N THR A 204 1.45 -6.90 -7.57
CA THR A 204 1.10 -7.13 -6.17
C THR A 204 2.35 -7.06 -5.33
N ILE A 205 2.34 -6.19 -4.32
CA ILE A 205 3.40 -6.08 -3.32
C ILE A 205 2.84 -6.58 -1.99
N SER A 206 3.54 -7.49 -1.34
CA SER A 206 3.10 -8.16 -0.11
C SER A 206 4.18 -8.10 0.97
N LEU A 207 3.77 -8.15 2.23
CA LEU A 207 4.71 -8.35 3.33
C LEU A 207 5.43 -9.71 3.20
N PRO A 208 6.67 -9.84 3.69
CA PRO A 208 7.34 -11.12 3.73
C PRO A 208 6.63 -12.11 4.67
N ASP A 209 6.80 -13.40 4.43
CA ASP A 209 6.25 -14.44 5.31
C ASP A 209 6.77 -14.26 6.74
N GLY A 210 5.87 -14.27 7.73
CA GLY A 210 6.23 -14.07 9.14
C GLY A 210 6.48 -12.61 9.52
N ALA A 211 6.03 -11.64 8.72
CA ALA A 211 6.10 -10.21 8.99
C ALA A 211 5.19 -9.70 10.12
N GLU A 212 4.49 -10.58 10.84
CA GLU A 212 3.60 -10.23 11.93
C GLU A 212 4.33 -9.31 12.94
N GLY A 213 3.89 -8.05 13.03
CA GLY A 213 4.43 -7.06 13.96
C GLY A 213 5.74 -6.37 13.54
N LEU A 214 6.16 -6.44 12.27
CA LEU A 214 7.33 -5.68 11.77
C LEU A 214 7.14 -4.17 11.89
N GLU A 215 5.91 -3.68 11.71
CA GLU A 215 5.54 -2.28 11.94
C GLU A 215 4.05 -2.18 12.29
N PRO A 216 3.67 -1.51 13.40
CA PRO A 216 2.28 -1.32 13.77
C PRO A 216 1.49 -0.66 12.62
N GLY A 217 0.51 -1.38 12.08
CA GLY A 217 -0.36 -0.89 11.01
C GLY A 217 0.07 -1.25 9.58
N ALA A 218 1.24 -1.86 9.36
CA ALA A 218 1.67 -2.32 8.03
C ALA A 218 0.69 -3.33 7.42
N ASP A 219 0.15 -4.24 8.24
CA ASP A 219 -0.84 -5.24 7.81
C ASP A 219 -2.12 -4.64 7.21
N SER A 220 -2.40 -3.36 7.48
CA SER A 220 -3.57 -2.68 6.92
C SER A 220 -3.32 -2.05 5.54
N LEU A 221 -2.05 -1.94 5.11
CA LEU A 221 -1.67 -1.47 3.78
C LEU A 221 -1.46 -2.64 2.80
N PHE A 222 -1.02 -3.80 3.28
CA PHE A 222 -0.65 -4.93 2.44
C PHE A 222 -1.76 -6.01 2.36
N PRO A 223 -1.88 -6.73 1.23
CA PRO A 223 -1.12 -6.53 -0.01
C PRO A 223 -1.55 -5.26 -0.75
N ILE A 224 -0.58 -4.55 -1.32
CA ILE A 224 -0.84 -3.43 -2.22
C ILE A 224 -0.98 -4.01 -3.63
N VAL A 225 -2.19 -3.93 -4.17
CA VAL A 225 -2.47 -4.35 -5.56
C VAL A 225 -2.53 -3.12 -6.44
N LEU A 226 -1.58 -3.02 -7.36
CA LEU A 226 -1.42 -1.92 -8.31
C LEU A 226 -1.84 -2.38 -9.70
N ASN A 227 -2.49 -1.50 -10.45
CA ASN A 227 -2.88 -1.72 -11.84
C ASN A 227 -2.00 -0.91 -12.77
N LYS A 228 -1.67 -1.44 -13.94
CA LYS A 228 -0.91 -0.71 -14.96
C LYS A 228 -1.67 0.58 -15.32
N ALA A 229 -0.99 1.73 -15.29
CA ALA A 229 -1.59 2.96 -15.79
C ALA A 229 -1.84 2.84 -17.30
N LYS A 230 -2.99 3.31 -17.76
CA LYS A 230 -3.39 3.28 -19.18
C LYS A 230 -2.73 4.39 -20.02
#